data_AF-A0A5C6B2U6-F1
#
_entry.id   AF-A0A5C6B2U6-F1
#
_cell.length_a   1.000
_cell.length_b   1.000
_cell.length_c   1.000
_cell.angle_alpha   90.00
_cell.angle_beta   90.00
_cell.angle_gamma   90.00
#
_symmetry.space_group_name_H-M   'P 1'
#
loop_
_entity.id
_entity.type
_entity.pdbx_description
1 polymer ?
#
loop_
_entity_poly.entity_id
_entity_poly.type
_entity_poly.pdbx_seq_one_letter_code
_entity_poly.pdbx_strand_id
1 'polypeptide(L)'
;MERTMNFSLATKICLPVWILLCLFGVIASTANAQTKQSHAKETAERWPWRQFIETDLLFFSTTFDGTLKGADRLDENVVPRAMVFPLAGDCFVAYGIDLLRAAAVWTAGATPFVNANLAVTSYPYELKKVPPGTDALPQPNGEIWFRNGLYAGVGTGTPRILDPRAKRTDEEMKQDPPRDLRY
;
A
#
# COMPACT_ATOMS: atom_id res chain seq x y z
N MET A 1 -45.98 -68.77 40.17
CA MET A 1 -44.80 -68.83 39.27
C MET A 1 -45.05 -67.78 38.21
N GLU A 2 -44.35 -66.66 38.03
CA GLU A 2 -43.04 -66.19 38.49
C GLU A 2 -43.05 -64.64 38.58
N ARG A 3 -42.24 -64.17 39.54
CA ARG A 3 -41.63 -62.86 39.80
C ARG A 3 -41.83 -61.67 38.84
N THR A 4 -42.37 -60.59 39.44
CA THR A 4 -41.77 -59.25 39.64
C THR A 4 -40.83 -58.65 38.58
N MET A 5 -41.05 -57.38 38.20
CA MET A 5 -40.31 -56.22 38.75
C MET A 5 -40.74 -54.89 38.10
N ASN A 6 -41.23 -53.97 38.94
CA ASN A 6 -41.27 -52.53 38.67
C ASN A 6 -39.85 -51.96 38.70
N PHE A 7 -39.48 -51.05 37.81
CA PHE A 7 -38.35 -50.15 38.03
C PHE A 7 -38.65 -48.72 37.57
N SER A 8 -38.59 -47.83 38.57
CA SER A 8 -38.77 -46.38 38.52
C SER A 8 -37.62 -45.70 37.78
N LEU A 9 -37.94 -44.87 36.79
CA LEU A 9 -36.97 -44.06 36.05
C LEU A 9 -36.82 -42.69 36.72
N ALA A 10 -36.01 -42.63 37.78
CA ALA A 10 -35.58 -41.37 38.38
C ALA A 10 -34.05 -41.38 38.50
N THR A 11 -33.35 -41.11 37.40
CA THR A 11 -31.89 -40.98 37.41
C THR A 11 -31.49 -39.53 37.20
N LYS A 12 -30.88 -39.02 38.25
CA LYS A 12 -30.44 -37.64 38.49
C LYS A 12 -29.33 -37.25 37.50
N ILE A 13 -29.52 -36.13 36.82
CA ILE A 13 -28.50 -35.45 36.01
C ILE A 13 -27.49 -34.85 36.99
N CYS A 14 -26.36 -35.52 37.18
CA CYS A 14 -25.22 -35.03 37.94
C CYS A 14 -24.06 -34.80 36.96
N LEU A 15 -24.14 -33.74 36.15
CA LEU A 15 -22.96 -33.25 35.43
C LEU A 15 -21.99 -32.62 36.45
N PRO A 16 -20.68 -32.92 36.39
CA PRO A 16 -19.74 -32.42 37.37
C PRO A 16 -19.46 -30.94 37.13
N VAL A 17 -19.80 -30.12 38.14
CA VAL A 17 -19.54 -28.67 38.25
C VAL A 17 -18.06 -28.28 37.99
N TRP A 18 -17.15 -29.25 38.08
CA TRP A 18 -15.72 -29.08 37.82
C TRP A 18 -15.36 -28.79 36.35
N ILE A 19 -16.16 -29.25 35.37
CA ILE A 19 -15.86 -29.00 33.95
C ILE A 19 -16.16 -27.54 33.56
N LEU A 20 -17.18 -26.91 34.17
CA LEU A 20 -17.51 -25.51 33.91
C LEU A 20 -16.48 -24.53 34.53
N LEU A 21 -15.83 -24.91 35.65
CA LEU A 21 -14.84 -24.04 36.30
C LEU A 21 -13.52 -23.97 35.52
N CYS A 22 -13.15 -25.03 34.79
CA CYS A 22 -11.98 -25.02 33.91
C CYS A 22 -12.18 -24.19 32.63
N LEU A 23 -13.42 -24.05 32.12
CA LEU A 23 -13.70 -23.20 30.96
C LEU A 23 -13.69 -21.71 31.29
N PHE A 24 -14.05 -21.29 32.51
CA PHE A 24 -14.03 -19.87 32.89
C PHE A 24 -12.64 -19.36 33.32
N GLY A 25 -11.78 -20.22 33.89
CA GLY A 25 -10.43 -19.83 34.31
C GLY A 25 -9.47 -19.48 33.16
N VAL A 26 -9.71 -20.02 31.96
CA VAL A 26 -8.87 -19.76 30.78
C VAL A 26 -9.25 -18.44 30.06
N ILE A 27 -10.51 -17.99 30.19
CA ILE A 27 -10.98 -16.79 29.47
C ILE A 27 -10.52 -15.49 30.16
N ALA A 28 -10.26 -15.51 31.47
CA ALA A 28 -9.85 -14.30 32.20
C ALA A 28 -8.36 -13.94 32.05
N SER A 29 -7.49 -14.86 31.63
CA SER A 29 -6.04 -14.64 31.56
C SER A 29 -5.51 -14.22 30.18
N THR A 30 -6.33 -14.24 29.11
CA THR A 30 -5.89 -13.76 27.79
C THR A 30 -6.26 -12.31 27.49
N ALA A 31 -7.20 -11.71 28.23
CA ALA A 31 -7.68 -10.35 27.92
C ALA A 31 -6.74 -9.21 28.40
N ASN A 32 -5.85 -9.47 29.36
CA ASN A 32 -5.08 -8.40 30.02
C ASN A 32 -3.59 -8.31 29.64
N ALA A 33 -3.11 -9.16 28.72
CA ALA A 33 -1.70 -9.16 28.30
C ALA A 33 -1.44 -8.43 26.97
N GLN A 34 -2.47 -8.11 26.18
CA GLN A 34 -2.30 -7.55 24.83
C GLN A 34 -2.38 -6.01 24.74
N THR A 35 -2.83 -5.32 25.79
CA THR A 35 -3.11 -3.87 25.72
C THR A 35 -1.98 -2.95 26.15
N LYS A 36 -0.84 -3.46 26.66
CA LYS A 36 0.28 -2.61 27.15
C LYS A 36 1.64 -2.81 26.48
N GLN A 37 1.74 -3.69 25.48
CA GLN A 37 3.01 -3.95 24.76
C GLN A 37 3.02 -3.55 23.28
N SER A 38 1.92 -3.02 22.72
CA SER A 38 1.88 -2.62 21.30
C SER A 38 2.48 -1.23 21.02
N HIS A 39 2.68 -0.38 22.04
CA HIS A 39 3.09 1.03 21.82
C HIS A 39 4.56 1.37 22.11
N ALA A 40 5.36 0.45 22.66
CA ALA A 40 6.73 0.75 23.09
C ALA A 40 7.82 -0.13 22.45
N LYS A 41 7.45 -0.98 21.48
CA LYS A 41 8.39 -1.80 20.70
C LYS A 41 8.22 -1.58 19.20
N GLU A 42 7.88 -0.35 18.81
CA GLU A 42 8.02 0.11 17.44
C GLU A 42 9.45 0.61 17.25
N THR A 43 10.39 -0.33 17.20
CA THR A 43 11.77 -0.06 16.81
C THR A 43 11.77 0.69 15.49
N ALA A 44 12.49 1.81 15.49
CA ALA A 44 12.72 2.74 14.39
C ALA A 44 13.48 2.11 13.20
N GLU A 45 12.90 1.10 12.56
CA GLU A 45 13.42 0.54 11.30
C GLU A 45 12.28 0.02 10.41
N ARG A 46 11.37 0.93 10.02
CA ARG A 46 10.30 0.58 9.08
C ARG A 46 10.07 1.72 8.09
N TRP A 47 11.12 2.07 7.33
CA TRP A 47 11.20 3.06 6.24
C TRP A 47 11.82 4.40 6.68
N PRO A 48 12.96 4.82 6.10
CA PRO A 48 13.68 6.03 6.53
C PRO A 48 12.86 7.33 6.42
N TRP A 49 11.75 7.29 5.69
CA TRP A 49 10.87 8.42 5.41
C TRP A 49 9.44 8.25 5.90
N ARG A 50 9.15 7.27 6.75
CA ARG A 50 7.80 6.99 7.24
C ARG A 50 7.13 8.21 7.89
N GLN A 51 7.90 9.08 8.54
CA GLN A 51 7.40 10.33 9.15
C GLN A 51 6.76 11.31 8.15
N PHE A 52 7.04 11.16 6.84
CA PHE A 52 6.47 11.97 5.76
C PHE A 52 5.30 11.28 5.06
N ILE A 53 4.93 10.09 5.52
CA ILE A 53 3.79 9.33 5.05
C ILE A 53 2.78 9.36 6.18
N GLU A 54 1.57 9.82 5.88
CA GLU A 54 0.47 9.85 6.84
C GLU A 54 -0.04 8.41 7.02
N THR A 55 0.57 7.66 7.95
CA THR A 55 0.31 6.22 8.11
C THR A 55 -1.11 5.88 8.55
N ASP A 56 -1.84 6.86 9.06
CA ASP A 56 -3.24 6.73 9.48
C ASP A 56 -4.22 7.00 8.34
N LEU A 57 -3.72 7.46 7.18
CA LEU A 57 -4.53 7.64 5.97
C LEU A 57 -4.50 6.39 5.09
N LEU A 58 -5.57 6.21 4.32
CA LEU A 58 -5.73 5.07 3.40
C LEU A 58 -4.80 5.15 2.17
N PHE A 59 -4.13 6.27 1.96
CA PHE A 59 -3.17 6.48 0.89
C PHE A 59 -2.21 7.62 1.24
N PHE A 60 -1.12 7.73 0.48
CA PHE A 60 -0.25 8.89 0.50
C PHE A 60 0.09 9.33 -0.93
N SER A 61 0.42 10.61 -1.10
CA SER A 61 0.77 11.17 -2.40
C SER A 61 2.28 11.17 -2.63
N THR A 62 2.72 10.71 -3.80
CA THR A 62 4.12 10.81 -4.21
C THR A 62 4.25 10.81 -5.73
N THR A 63 5.41 11.19 -6.26
CA THR A 63 5.78 10.79 -7.61
C THR A 63 6.03 9.28 -7.64
N PHE A 64 5.61 8.62 -8.71
CA PHE A 64 5.84 7.21 -8.96
C PHE A 64 6.52 7.03 -10.31
N ASP A 65 7.63 6.30 -10.33
CA ASP A 65 8.30 5.87 -11.55
C ASP A 65 8.10 4.36 -11.76
N GLY A 66 7.20 4.05 -12.69
CA GLY A 66 6.92 2.69 -13.15
C GLY A 66 7.60 2.37 -14.47
N THR A 67 8.61 3.14 -14.87
CA THR A 67 9.32 2.97 -16.14
C THR A 67 10.02 1.63 -16.22
N LEU A 68 9.93 0.98 -17.38
CA LEU A 68 10.66 -0.23 -17.74
C LEU A 68 11.36 0.03 -19.08
N LYS A 69 12.64 0.39 -19.02
CA LYS A 69 13.41 0.75 -20.22
C LYS A 69 13.46 -0.42 -21.20
N GLY A 70 13.22 -0.12 -22.48
CA GLY A 70 13.19 -1.12 -23.55
C GLY A 70 11.88 -1.91 -23.67
N ALA A 71 10.92 -1.73 -22.75
CA ALA A 71 9.60 -2.34 -22.88
C ALA A 71 8.65 -1.43 -23.67
N ASP A 72 7.92 -2.02 -24.61
CA ASP A 72 6.90 -1.32 -25.38
C ASP A 72 5.87 -0.67 -24.44
N ARG A 73 5.66 0.65 -24.60
CA ARG A 73 4.67 1.49 -23.88
C ARG A 73 4.91 1.67 -22.38
N LEU A 74 5.95 1.05 -21.83
CA LEU A 74 6.36 1.19 -20.44
C LEU A 74 7.71 1.90 -20.31
N ASP A 75 8.35 2.29 -21.42
CA ASP A 75 9.63 2.97 -21.50
C ASP A 75 9.64 4.41 -20.93
N GLU A 76 8.44 4.97 -20.73
CA GLU A 76 8.16 6.29 -20.16
C GLU A 76 6.88 6.26 -19.29
N ASN A 77 6.95 5.64 -18.11
CA ASN A 77 5.79 5.49 -17.21
C ASN A 77 6.03 6.19 -15.86
N VAL A 78 6.06 7.52 -15.89
CA VAL A 78 6.16 8.36 -14.70
C VAL A 78 4.79 8.97 -14.39
N VAL A 79 4.40 8.92 -13.12
CA VAL A 79 3.20 9.56 -12.59
C VAL A 79 3.64 10.63 -11.61
N PRO A 80 3.55 11.93 -11.98
CA PRO A 80 4.00 13.02 -11.12
C PRO A 80 3.28 13.06 -9.76
N ARG A 81 1.98 12.73 -9.78
CA ARG A 81 1.08 12.72 -8.61
C ARG A 81 0.34 11.39 -8.53
N ALA A 82 1.01 10.38 -7.99
CA ALA A 82 0.39 9.10 -7.68
C ALA A 82 -0.20 9.14 -6.27
N MET A 83 -1.45 8.69 -6.14
CA MET A 83 -2.00 8.24 -4.87
C MET A 83 -1.61 6.79 -4.67
N VAL A 84 -0.81 6.52 -3.65
CA VAL A 84 -0.33 5.17 -3.34
C VAL A 84 -1.16 4.60 -2.22
N PHE A 85 -1.87 3.52 -2.52
CA PHE A 85 -2.73 2.81 -1.58
C PHE A 85 -1.98 1.59 -1.04
N PRO A 86 -1.61 1.56 0.25
CA PRO A 86 -1.21 0.33 0.92
C PRO A 86 -2.45 -0.56 1.13
N LEU A 87 -2.43 -1.74 0.53
CA LEU A 87 -3.47 -2.76 0.65
C LEU A 87 -3.01 -3.87 1.62
N ALA A 88 -3.90 -4.81 1.91
CA ALA A 88 -3.56 -5.99 2.70
C ALA A 88 -2.49 -6.86 2.00
N GLY A 89 -1.69 -7.57 2.80
CA GLY A 89 -0.67 -8.50 2.28
C GLY A 89 0.53 -7.82 1.63
N ASP A 90 0.95 -6.67 2.16
CA ASP A 90 2.08 -5.86 1.67
C ASP A 90 1.99 -5.53 0.16
N CYS A 91 0.75 -5.41 -0.32
CA CYS A 91 0.42 -5.03 -1.68
C CYS A 91 0.20 -3.52 -1.77
N PHE A 92 0.66 -2.91 -2.85
CA PHE A 92 0.57 -1.48 -3.09
C PHE A 92 0.01 -1.22 -4.48
N VAL A 93 -0.83 -0.19 -4.58
CA VAL A 93 -1.37 0.30 -5.85
C VAL A 93 -0.99 1.75 -6.02
N ALA A 94 -0.36 2.09 -7.14
CA ALA A 94 -0.15 3.48 -7.54
C ALA A 94 -1.27 3.88 -8.49
N TYR A 95 -2.13 4.80 -8.06
CA TYR A 95 -3.19 5.38 -8.89
C TYR A 95 -2.80 6.79 -9.35
N GLY A 96 -2.69 6.99 -10.66
CA GLY A 96 -2.42 8.29 -11.25
C GLY A 96 -3.69 9.08 -11.44
N ILE A 97 -3.79 10.22 -10.75
CA ILE A 97 -4.98 11.10 -10.82
C ILE A 97 -5.05 11.90 -12.12
N ASP A 98 -3.90 12.13 -12.78
CA ASP A 98 -3.83 12.93 -14.01
C ASP A 98 -4.41 12.19 -15.22
N LEU A 99 -4.26 10.87 -15.26
CA LEU A 99 -4.76 10.00 -16.32
C LEU A 99 -5.87 9.05 -15.84
N LEU A 100 -6.28 9.16 -14.56
CA LEU A 100 -7.28 8.33 -13.91
C LEU A 100 -7.04 6.82 -14.13
N ARG A 101 -5.84 6.33 -13.84
CA ARG A 101 -5.45 4.93 -14.07
C ARG A 101 -4.71 4.33 -12.88
N ALA A 102 -4.87 3.03 -12.65
CA ALA A 102 -3.88 2.26 -11.92
C ALA A 102 -2.61 2.19 -12.78
N ALA A 103 -1.52 2.77 -12.30
CA ALA A 103 -0.24 2.84 -12.99
C ALA A 103 0.61 1.59 -12.73
N ALA A 104 0.54 1.04 -11.52
CA ALA A 104 1.14 -0.24 -11.17
C ALA A 104 0.49 -0.85 -9.94
N VAL A 105 0.63 -2.18 -9.82
CA VAL A 105 0.36 -2.96 -8.60
C VAL A 105 1.60 -3.80 -8.32
N TRP A 106 2.06 -3.78 -7.07
CA TRP A 106 3.23 -4.54 -6.66
C TRP A 106 3.11 -5.01 -5.22
N THR A 107 3.88 -6.02 -4.86
CA THR A 107 4.11 -6.42 -3.47
C THR A 107 5.51 -6.01 -3.06
N ALA A 108 5.64 -5.47 -1.87
CA ALA A 108 6.93 -5.10 -1.28
C ALA A 108 7.06 -5.73 0.10
N GLY A 109 8.27 -5.70 0.67
CA GLY A 109 8.48 -6.10 2.06
C GLY A 109 8.04 -4.98 2.99
N ALA A 110 8.95 -4.54 3.88
CA ALA A 110 8.71 -3.33 4.63
C ALA A 110 8.48 -2.16 3.66
N THR A 111 9.51 -1.68 2.96
CA THR A 111 9.45 -0.38 2.25
C THR A 111 8.81 -0.47 0.86
N PRO A 112 7.82 0.36 0.49
CA PRO A 112 7.13 0.29 -0.81
C PRO A 112 7.98 0.75 -1.98
N PHE A 113 8.95 1.64 -1.75
CA PHE A 113 9.78 2.27 -2.77
C PHE A 113 11.27 2.11 -2.50
N VAL A 114 12.06 2.02 -3.57
CA VAL A 114 13.53 1.94 -3.51
C VAL A 114 14.10 3.30 -3.11
N ASN A 115 13.57 4.36 -3.73
CA ASN A 115 13.96 5.75 -3.49
C ASN A 115 12.83 6.54 -2.82
N ALA A 116 13.20 7.50 -1.98
CA ALA A 116 12.27 8.50 -1.45
C ALA A 116 11.97 9.58 -2.50
N ASN A 117 10.88 10.33 -2.34
CA ASN A 117 10.61 11.47 -3.20
C ASN A 117 11.55 12.66 -2.88
N LEU A 118 11.57 13.65 -3.77
CA LEU A 118 12.38 14.86 -3.61
C LEU A 118 12.04 15.68 -2.36
N ALA A 119 10.75 15.87 -2.06
CA ALA A 119 10.30 16.61 -0.88
C ALA A 119 10.84 15.97 0.41
N VAL A 120 10.72 14.65 0.53
CA VAL A 120 11.21 13.91 1.69
C VAL A 120 12.74 13.93 1.78
N THR A 121 13.43 13.97 0.64
CA THR A 121 14.90 14.04 0.64
C THR A 121 15.42 15.46 0.92
N SER A 122 14.61 16.49 0.69
CA SER A 122 15.01 17.89 0.80
C SER A 122 14.62 18.56 2.12
N TYR A 123 13.42 18.32 2.65
CA TYR A 123 12.91 19.06 3.81
C TYR A 123 13.55 18.71 5.17
N PRO A 124 13.87 17.45 5.51
CA PRO A 124 14.45 17.13 6.83
C PRO A 124 15.90 17.57 7.01
N TYR A 125 16.58 18.01 5.95
CA TYR A 125 18.00 18.35 5.98
C TYR A 125 18.19 19.80 5.54
N GLU A 126 18.40 20.69 6.52
CA GLU A 126 18.67 22.10 6.26
C GLU A 126 19.84 22.26 5.28
N LEU A 127 19.68 23.18 4.32
CA LEU A 127 20.67 23.49 3.28
C LEU A 127 21.04 22.32 2.35
N LYS A 128 20.35 21.18 2.41
CA LYS A 128 20.55 20.06 1.48
C LYS A 128 19.62 20.19 0.27
N LYS A 129 20.15 20.80 -0.79
CA LYS A 129 19.49 20.79 -2.09
C LYS A 129 19.64 19.41 -2.73
N VAL A 130 18.53 18.77 -3.07
CA VAL A 130 18.55 17.55 -3.89
C VAL A 130 18.94 17.95 -5.32
N PRO A 131 19.89 17.25 -5.97
CA PRO A 131 20.23 17.51 -7.36
C PRO A 131 18.99 17.45 -8.26
N PRO A 132 18.90 18.33 -9.28
CA PRO A 132 17.83 18.21 -10.26
C PRO A 132 17.97 16.90 -11.03
N GLY A 133 16.86 16.31 -11.44
CA GLY A 133 16.86 15.11 -12.27
C GLY A 133 15.71 14.17 -11.94
N THR A 134 15.56 13.14 -12.77
CA THR A 134 14.56 12.07 -12.64
C THR A 134 15.17 10.72 -12.30
N ASP A 135 16.49 10.65 -12.09
CA ASP A 135 17.23 9.40 -11.93
C ASP A 135 16.95 8.70 -10.60
N ALA A 136 16.48 9.44 -9.60
CA ALA A 136 16.19 8.94 -8.24
C ALA A 136 14.71 9.07 -7.87
N LEU A 137 13.80 8.93 -8.84
CA LEU A 137 12.37 8.92 -8.56
C LEU A 137 11.94 7.66 -7.78
N PRO A 138 10.84 7.71 -7.01
CA PRO A 138 10.34 6.56 -6.27
C PRO A 138 9.91 5.43 -7.22
N GLN A 139 10.68 4.35 -7.20
CA GLN A 139 10.44 3.12 -7.96
C GLN A 139 9.95 2.00 -7.04
N PRO A 140 9.04 1.12 -7.50
CA PRO A 140 8.50 0.03 -6.67
C PRO A 140 9.61 -0.88 -6.14
N ASN A 141 9.59 -1.17 -4.84
CA ASN A 141 10.59 -2.00 -4.16
C ASN A 141 10.09 -3.42 -3.91
N GLY A 142 10.00 -4.21 -4.98
CA GLY A 142 9.60 -5.61 -4.87
C GLY A 142 9.07 -6.19 -6.18
N GLU A 143 8.23 -7.21 -6.05
CA GLU A 143 7.64 -7.92 -7.18
C GLU A 143 6.47 -7.13 -7.75
N ILE A 144 6.50 -6.90 -9.06
CA ILE A 144 5.48 -6.10 -9.74
C ILE A 144 4.52 -7.03 -10.46
N TRP A 145 3.25 -6.94 -10.09
CA TRP A 145 2.17 -7.80 -10.58
C TRP A 145 1.53 -7.20 -11.83
N PHE A 146 1.50 -5.86 -11.89
CA PHE A 146 0.86 -5.13 -12.97
C PHE A 146 1.60 -3.81 -13.20
N ARG A 147 1.81 -3.48 -14.48
CA ARG A 147 2.21 -2.14 -14.93
C ARG A 147 1.29 -1.71 -16.06
N ASN A 148 0.91 -0.46 -16.02
CA ASN A 148 0.07 0.15 -17.05
C ASN A 148 0.87 1.19 -17.84
N GLY A 149 0.62 1.29 -19.14
CA GLY A 149 1.27 2.29 -19.99
C GLY A 149 0.75 3.70 -19.76
N LEU A 150 1.46 4.68 -20.33
CA LEU A 150 1.06 6.08 -20.29
C LEU A 150 -0.10 6.32 -21.26
N TYR A 151 -1.34 6.22 -20.77
CA TYR A 151 -2.57 6.57 -21.51
C TYR A 151 -3.72 6.76 -20.52
N ALA A 152 -4.89 7.24 -20.97
CA ALA A 152 -6.04 7.45 -20.09
C ALA A 152 -6.63 6.12 -19.58
N GLY A 153 -6.87 6.00 -18.28
CA GLY A 153 -7.46 4.79 -17.67
C GLY A 153 -8.98 4.75 -17.68
N VAL A 154 -9.63 5.91 -17.82
CA VAL A 154 -11.09 6.04 -17.89
C VAL A 154 -11.47 6.80 -19.16
N GLY A 155 -12.53 6.36 -19.82
CA GLY A 155 -13.08 6.99 -21.01
C GLY A 155 -14.38 6.34 -21.43
N THR A 156 -14.98 6.85 -22.50
CA THR A 156 -16.18 6.29 -23.13
C THR A 156 -15.84 5.71 -24.50
N GLY A 157 -16.60 4.71 -24.96
CA GLY A 157 -16.37 4.04 -26.24
C GLY A 157 -15.19 3.06 -26.20
N THR A 158 -14.44 2.98 -27.31
CA THR A 158 -13.32 2.03 -27.45
C THR A 158 -12.11 2.50 -26.64
N PRO A 159 -11.54 1.64 -25.76
CA PRO A 159 -10.34 1.98 -24.99
C PRO A 159 -9.17 2.37 -25.91
N ARG A 160 -8.60 3.55 -25.67
CA ARG A 160 -7.40 4.01 -26.37
C ARG A 160 -6.17 3.73 -25.51
N ILE A 161 -5.44 2.70 -25.88
CA ILE A 161 -4.31 2.18 -25.10
C ILE A 161 -2.98 2.89 -25.48
N LEU A 162 -3.03 3.91 -26.32
CA LEU A 162 -1.88 4.72 -26.76
C LEU A 162 -2.13 6.18 -26.40
N ASP A 163 -1.13 6.86 -25.82
CA ASP A 163 -1.21 8.32 -25.65
C ASP A 163 -1.19 8.97 -27.05
N PRO A 164 -2.23 9.74 -27.45
CA PRO A 164 -2.22 10.45 -28.71
C PRO A 164 -1.26 11.64 -28.74
N ARG A 165 -0.74 12.07 -27.58
CA ARG A 165 0.18 13.22 -27.51
C ARG A 165 1.52 12.84 -28.14
N ALA A 166 2.09 13.79 -28.89
CA ALA A 166 3.46 13.65 -29.36
C ALA A 166 4.42 13.61 -28.16
N LYS A 167 5.40 12.71 -28.20
CA LYS A 167 6.54 12.80 -27.29
C LYS A 167 7.26 14.11 -27.57
N ARG A 168 7.47 14.92 -26.53
CA ARG A 168 8.26 16.14 -26.64
C ARG A 168 9.73 15.75 -26.74
N THR A 169 10.48 16.36 -27.65
CA THR A 169 11.92 16.08 -27.76
C THR A 169 12.72 16.77 -26.65
N ASP A 170 13.94 16.31 -26.39
CA ASP A 170 14.81 16.91 -25.38
C ASP A 170 15.15 18.38 -25.70
N GLU A 171 15.19 18.73 -26.99
CA GLU A 171 15.39 20.09 -27.49
C GLU A 171 14.19 20.97 -27.17
N GLU A 172 12.97 20.48 -27.43
CA GLU A 172 11.73 21.18 -27.09
C GLU A 172 11.56 21.34 -25.57
N MET A 173 12.02 20.37 -24.77
CA MET A 173 12.03 20.44 -23.30
C MET A 173 12.99 21.51 -22.75
N LYS A 174 14.08 21.78 -23.49
CA LYS A 174 15.06 22.82 -23.13
C LYS A 174 14.61 24.23 -23.52
N GLN A 175 13.66 24.34 -24.45
CA GLN A 175 13.10 25.64 -24.85
C GLN A 175 12.10 26.13 -23.82
N ASP A 176 12.31 27.36 -23.36
CA ASP A 176 11.37 28.07 -22.49
C ASP A 176 10.03 28.20 -23.26
N PRO A 177 8.88 27.74 -22.71
CA PRO A 177 7.62 27.89 -23.40
C PRO A 177 7.38 29.37 -23.71
N PRO A 178 6.85 29.68 -24.91
CA PRO A 178 6.61 31.05 -25.30
C PRO A 178 5.68 31.71 -24.26
N ARG A 179 5.97 32.98 -23.96
CA ARG A 179 5.41 33.69 -22.79
C ARG A 179 3.88 33.80 -22.81
N ASP A 180 3.26 33.62 -23.97
CA ASP A 180 1.83 33.61 -24.22
C ASP A 180 1.12 32.31 -23.83
N LEU A 181 1.86 31.23 -23.57
CA LEU A 181 1.33 29.94 -23.09
C LEU A 181 1.46 29.75 -21.57
N ARG A 182 1.95 30.77 -20.85
CA ARG A 182 1.92 30.79 -19.38
C ARG A 182 0.57 31.38 -18.96
N TYR A 183 -0.30 30.53 -18.45
CA TYR A 183 -1.57 30.92 -17.85
C TYR A 183 -1.38 32.03 -16.80
#